data_AF-A0A8S9WDY7-F1
#
_entry.id   AF-A0A8S9WDY7-F1
#
_cell.length_a   1.000
_cell.length_b   1.000
_cell.length_c   1.000
_cell.angle_alpha   90.00
_cell.angle_beta   90.00
_cell.angle_gamma   90.00
#
_symmetry.space_group_name_H-M   'P 1'
#
loop_
_entity.id
_entity.type
_entity.pdbx_description
1 polymer ?
#
loop_
_entity_poly.entity_id
_entity_poly.type
_entity_poly.pdbx_seq_one_letter_code
_entity_poly.pdbx_strand_id
1 'polypeptide(L)' 'MGWLDLEGLLREEERSPRCGVLNGIAYDVKHDRLFITGKNWPTLFEVAL' A
#
# COMPACT_ATOMS: atom_id res chain seq x y z
N MET A 1 -1.48 0.53 21.76
CA MET A 1 -2.41 0.29 20.63
C MET A 1 -2.07 1.29 19.56
N GLY A 2 -1.76 0.84 18.34
CA GLY A 2 -1.44 1.71 17.21
C GLY A 2 -2.39 1.41 16.06
N TRP A 3 -2.85 2.45 15.38
CA TRP A 3 -3.62 2.36 14.15
C TRP A 3 -2.87 3.14 13.08
N LEU A 4 -2.86 2.59 11.87
CA LEU A 4 -2.32 3.24 10.70
C LEU A 4 -3.45 3.29 9.67
N ASP A 5 -3.89 4.49 9.35
CA ASP A 5 -4.89 4.73 8.33
C ASP A 5 -4.21 4.82 6.96
N LEU A 6 -4.72 4.03 6.01
CA LEU A 6 -4.18 3.89 4.66
C LEU A 6 -5.25 4.27 3.61
N GLU A 7 -6.33 4.93 4.03
CA GLU A 7 -7.30 5.50 3.11
C GLU A 7 -6.66 6.60 2.25
N GLY A 8 -7.07 6.69 0.98
CA GLY A 8 -6.56 7.72 0.06
C GLY A 8 -5.15 7.49 -0.51
N LEU A 9 -4.50 6.35 -0.26
CA LEU A 9 -3.17 6.04 -0.83
C LEU A 9 -3.10 6.16 -2.36
N LEU A 10 -4.15 5.69 -3.06
CA LEU A 10 -4.29 5.85 -4.51
C LEU A 10 -5.15 7.07 -4.80
N ARG A 11 -4.63 8.00 -5.61
CA ARG A 11 -5.43 9.08 -6.19
C ARG A 11 -6.46 8.52 -7.18
N GLU A 12 -7.54 9.24 -7.41
CA GLU A 12 -8.60 8.78 -8.33
C GLU A 12 -8.07 8.55 -9.74
N GLU A 13 -7.12 9.36 -10.20
CA GLU A 13 -6.55 9.26 -11.55
C GLU A 13 -5.65 8.02 -11.71
N GLU A 14 -5.12 7.49 -10.60
CA GLU A 14 -4.27 6.30 -10.57
C GLU A 14 -5.11 5.01 -10.52
N ARG A 15 -6.40 5.12 -10.18
CA ARG A 15 -7.31 3.99 -10.08
C ARG A 15 -7.83 3.59 -11.45
N SER A 16 -7.27 2.52 -12.00
CA SER A 16 -7.88 1.83 -13.15
C SER A 16 -9.15 1.07 -12.73
N PRO A 17 -10.09 0.78 -13.66
CA PRO A 17 -11.27 -0.04 -13.37
C PRO A 17 -10.97 -1.45 -12.85
N ARG A 18 -9.72 -1.92 -13.01
CA ARG A 18 -9.26 -3.23 -12.52
C ARG A 18 -8.66 -3.16 -11.12
N CYS A 19 -8.38 -1.96 -10.59
CA CYS A 19 -7.85 -1.78 -9.25
C CYS A 19 -8.87 -2.31 -8.24
N GLY A 20 -8.41 -3.24 -7.40
CA GLY A 20 -9.18 -3.79 -6.31
C GLY A 20 -8.73 -3.23 -4.97
N VAL A 21 -9.13 -3.93 -3.91
CA VAL A 21 -8.83 -3.57 -2.52
C VAL A 21 -7.35 -3.65 -2.19
N LEU A 22 -6.95 -2.94 -1.13
CA LEU A 22 -5.65 -3.09 -0.47
C LEU A 22 -5.46 -4.57 -0.11
N ASN A 23 -4.34 -5.12 -0.56
CA ASN A 23 -3.97 -6.51 -0.42
C ASN A 23 -2.50 -6.66 -0.79
N GLY A 24 -1.70 -7.13 0.16
CA GLY A 24 -0.26 -7.20 0.03
C GLY A 24 0.41 -6.28 1.03
N ILE A 25 0.93 -6.89 2.10
CA ILE A 25 1.78 -6.26 3.10
C ILE A 25 3.04 -7.10 3.15
N ALA A 26 4.20 -6.47 2.98
CA ALA A 26 5.49 -7.12 3.06
C ALA A 26 6.43 -6.33 3.98
N TYR A 27 7.18 -7.02 4.82
CA TYR A 27 8.15 -6.40 5.71
C TYR A 27 9.56 -6.94 5.41
N ASP A 28 10.48 -6.05 5.12
CA ASP A 28 11.89 -6.33 4.92
C ASP A 28 12.65 -6.10 6.23
N VAL A 29 12.81 -7.17 7.01
CA VAL A 29 13.48 -7.15 8.33
C VAL A 29 14.93 -6.64 8.23
N LYS A 30 15.62 -6.89 7.12
CA LYS A 30 17.05 -6.56 7.00
C LYS A 30 17.29 -5.06 6.89
N HIS A 31 16.33 -4.35 6.29
CA HIS A 31 16.43 -2.92 6.03
C HIS A 31 15.38 -2.11 6.79
N ASP A 32 14.56 -2.77 7.62
CA ASP A 32 13.46 -2.17 8.38
C ASP A 32 12.45 -1.39 7.51
N ARG A 33 11.99 -2.02 6.41
CA ARG A 33 11.06 -1.38 5.47
C ARG A 33 9.73 -2.12 5.40
N LEU A 34 8.64 -1.37 5.48
CA LEU A 34 7.28 -1.87 5.29
C LEU A 34 6.78 -1.48 3.89
N PHE A 35 6.27 -2.44 3.14
CA PHE A 35 5.69 -2.21 1.82
C PHE A 35 4.21 -2.60 1.79
N ILE A 36 3.40 -1.77 1.14
CA ILE A 36 1.95 -1.95 1.02
C ILE A 36 1.51 -1.75 -0.43
N THR A 37 0.60 -2.61 -0.89
CA THR A 37 -0.03 -2.52 -2.22
C THR A 37 -1.45 -3.07 -2.21
N GLY A 38 -2.05 -3.23 -3.38
CA GLY A 38 -3.36 -3.80 -3.57
C GLY A 38 -3.54 -4.55 -4.88
N LYS A 39 -4.69 -5.19 -5.04
CA LYS A 39 -5.01 -5.97 -6.24
C LYS A 39 -4.99 -5.06 -7.47
N ASN A 40 -4.09 -5.33 -8.42
CA ASN A 40 -3.90 -4.53 -9.64
C ASN A 40 -3.64 -3.03 -9.37
N TRP A 41 -3.03 -2.69 -8.24
CA TRP A 41 -2.56 -1.33 -8.04
C TRP A 41 -1.39 -1.04 -8.99
N PRO A 42 -1.29 0.18 -9.56
CA PRO A 42 -0.16 0.54 -10.42
C PRO A 42 1.14 0.77 -9.62
N THR A 43 1.04 0.84 -8.29
CA THR A 43 2.10 1.30 -7.39
C THR A 43 2.26 0.40 -6.17
N LEU A 44 3.48 0.41 -5.63
CA LEU A 44 3.89 -0.16 -4.35
C LEU A 44 4.36 1.00 -3.47
N PHE A 45 3.84 1.09 -2.25
CA PHE A 45 4.22 2.13 -1.29
C PHE A 45 5.19 1.56 -0.27
N GLU A 46 6.29 2.26 -0.01
CA GLU A 46 7.10 2.07 1.19
C GLU A 46 6.54 2.98 2.30
N VAL A 47 6.35 2.44 3.49
CA VAL A 47 5.80 3.13 4.65
C VAL A 47 6.85 3.16 5.75
N ALA A 48 7.13 4.37 6.26
CA ALA A 48 7.96 4.61 7.42
C ALA A 48 7.12 5.27 8.52
N LEU A 49 7.38 4.92 9.79
CA LEU A 49 6.74 5.48 10.97
C LEU A 49 7.60 6.59 11.60
#